data_AF-A0A083YD96-F1
#
_entry.id   AF-A0A083YD96-F1
#
_cell.length_a   1.000
_cell.length_b   1.000
_cell.length_c   1.000
_cell.angle_alpha   90.00
_cell.angle_beta   90.00
_cell.angle_gamma   90.00
#
_symmetry.space_group_name_H-M   'P 1'
#
loop_
_entity.id
_entity.type
_entity.pdbx_description
1 polymer ?
#
loop_
_entity_poly.entity_id
_entity_poly.type
_entity_poly.pdbx_seq_one_letter_code
_entity_poly.pdbx_strand_id
1 'polypeptide(L)'
;MPKLSDNKNITKRLRLNQTEWQTIQTQMQEKNLNFSQLVLNSLLTQNSQTPTKSKKQKAIANKELVIELAKWGNNLNQIAKCLNTNQGAWDRLGLEQLIEISYQLEQIRSKYVG
;
A
#
# COMPACT_ATOMS: atom_id res chain seq x y z
N MET A 1 31.98 -20.94 30.18
CA MET A 1 31.31 -19.74 30.73
C MET A 1 30.54 -19.09 29.60
N PRO A 2 29.19 -19.10 29.59
CA PRO A 2 28.44 -18.41 28.55
C PRO A 2 28.59 -16.90 28.74
N LYS A 3 28.90 -16.17 27.65
CA LYS A 3 28.93 -14.70 27.65
C LYS A 3 27.51 -14.19 27.87
N LEU A 4 27.27 -13.48 28.97
CA LEU A 4 26.09 -12.63 29.09
C LEU A 4 26.16 -11.60 27.97
N SER A 5 25.14 -11.54 27.12
CA SER A 5 24.99 -10.42 26.20
C SER A 5 24.77 -9.17 27.05
N ASP A 6 25.70 -8.22 26.98
CA ASP A 6 25.53 -6.90 27.57
C ASP A 6 24.40 -6.18 26.83
N ASN A 7 23.16 -6.49 27.20
CA ASN A 7 21.99 -5.85 26.65
C ASN A 7 21.99 -4.42 27.18
N LYS A 8 22.52 -3.49 26.38
CA LYS A 8 22.64 -2.07 26.75
C LYS A 8 21.24 -1.47 26.89
N ASN A 9 20.72 -1.48 28.11
CA ASN A 9 19.41 -0.93 28.42
C ASN A 9 19.47 0.61 28.42
N ILE A 10 18.57 1.24 27.68
CA ILE A 10 18.41 2.70 27.65
C ILE A 10 17.15 3.05 28.43
N THR A 11 17.29 3.81 29.51
CA THR A 11 16.15 4.36 30.26
C THR A 11 15.90 5.80 29.86
N LYS A 12 14.66 6.11 29.47
CA LYS A 12 14.20 7.47 29.20
C LYS A 12 13.19 7.87 30.27
N ARG A 13 13.28 9.11 30.76
CA ARG A 13 12.35 9.68 31.74
C ARG A 13 11.52 10.76 31.06
N LEU A 14 10.22 10.77 31.34
CA LEU A 14 9.26 11.74 30.84
C LEU A 14 8.58 12.40 32.05
N ARG A 15 8.51 13.73 32.05
CA ARG A 15 7.72 14.48 33.04
C ARG A 15 6.34 14.70 32.48
N LEU A 16 5.33 14.40 33.27
CA LEU A 16 3.92 14.53 32.91
C LEU A 16 3.24 15.42 33.95
N ASN A 17 2.26 16.20 33.51
CA ASN A 17 1.32 16.83 34.44
C ASN A 17 0.25 15.81 34.91
N GLN A 18 -0.59 16.23 35.85
CA GLN A 18 -1.56 15.32 36.46
C GLN A 18 -2.58 14.79 35.45
N THR A 19 -3.07 15.65 34.54
CA THR A 19 -4.11 15.25 33.57
C THR A 19 -3.55 14.28 32.53
N GLU A 20 -2.34 14.53 32.02
CA GLU A 20 -1.62 13.62 31.13
C GLU A 20 -1.41 12.25 31.77
N TRP A 21 -1.00 12.21 33.03
CA TRP A 21 -0.79 10.96 33.76
C TRP A 21 -2.11 10.17 33.93
N GLN A 22 -3.21 10.84 34.28
CA GLN A 22 -4.52 10.19 34.39
C GLN A 22 -4.97 9.58 33.06
N THR A 23 -4.82 10.31 31.95
CA THR A 23 -5.13 9.77 30.62
C THR A 23 -4.32 8.52 30.30
N ILE A 24 -3.03 8.51 30.62
CA ILE A 24 -2.16 7.35 30.40
C ILE A 24 -2.59 6.17 31.28
N GLN A 25 -2.97 6.41 32.54
CA GLN A 25 -3.45 5.35 33.44
C GLN A 25 -4.72 4.69 32.89
N THR A 26 -5.69 5.46 32.40
CA THR A 26 -6.89 4.91 31.78
C THR A 26 -6.55 4.01 30.58
N GLN A 27 -5.66 4.47 29.69
CA GLN A 27 -5.24 3.67 28.53
C GLN A 27 -4.48 2.40 28.92
N MET A 28 -3.68 2.44 29.99
CA MET A 28 -2.99 1.27 30.54
C MET A 28 -4.00 0.21 31.02
N GLN A 29 -5.08 0.64 31.68
CA GLN A 29 -6.15 -0.25 32.14
C GLN A 29 -6.95 -0.84 30.98
N GLU A 30 -7.42 0.00 30.05
CA GLU A 30 -8.20 -0.42 28.88
C GLU A 30 -7.47 -1.46 28.03
N LYS A 31 -6.15 -1.29 27.86
CA LYS A 31 -5.32 -2.15 27.00
C LYS A 31 -4.61 -3.27 27.75
N ASN A 32 -4.75 -3.31 29.08
CA ASN A 32 -4.03 -4.24 29.96
C ASN A 32 -2.50 -4.24 29.72
N LEU A 33 -1.89 -3.05 29.69
CA LEU A 33 -0.46 -2.85 29.44
C LEU A 33 0.19 -2.06 30.56
N ASN A 34 1.48 -2.32 30.82
CA ASN A 34 2.28 -1.43 31.66
C ASN A 34 2.71 -0.16 30.88
N PHE A 35 3.18 0.86 31.59
CA PHE A 35 3.58 2.15 31.00
C PHE A 35 4.58 1.99 29.85
N SER A 36 5.65 1.23 30.07
CA SER A 36 6.71 1.04 29.07
C SER A 36 6.18 0.35 27.81
N GLN A 37 5.33 -0.67 27.97
CA GLN A 37 4.68 -1.36 26.86
C GLN A 37 3.75 -0.42 26.08
N LEU A 38 2.92 0.35 26.78
CA LEU A 38 2.00 1.30 26.17
C LEU A 38 2.74 2.37 25.36
N VAL A 39 3.79 2.96 25.94
CA VAL A 39 4.62 3.99 25.30
C VAL A 39 5.37 3.42 24.11
N LEU A 40 5.99 2.24 24.24
CA LEU A 40 6.71 1.59 23.14
C LEU A 40 5.76 1.28 21.98
N ASN A 41 4.59 0.70 22.25
CA ASN A 41 3.59 0.40 21.23
C ASN A 41 3.10 1.67 20.52
N SER A 42 2.89 2.75 21.28
CA SER A 42 2.48 4.05 20.74
C SER A 42 3.57 4.66 19.84
N LEU A 43 4.83 4.64 20.27
CA LEU A 43 5.95 5.17 19.48
C LEU A 43 6.19 4.36 18.20
N LEU A 44 6.11 3.03 18.28
CA LEU A 44 6.24 2.16 17.10
C LEU A 44 5.10 2.38 16.11
N THR A 45 3.87 2.55 16.59
CA THR A 45 2.70 2.77 15.73
C THR A 45 2.71 4.17 15.10
N GLN A 46 3.07 5.21 15.86
CA GLN A 46 3.28 6.58 15.36
C GLN A 46 4.40 6.63 14.32
N ASN A 47 5.55 6.01 14.59
CA ASN A 47 6.65 5.92 13.63
C ASN A 47 6.24 5.14 12.37
N SER A 48 5.38 4.14 12.52
CA SER A 48 4.80 3.41 11.40
C SER A 48 3.74 4.21 10.62
N GLN A 49 3.17 5.28 11.19
CA GLN A 49 2.18 6.18 10.55
C GLN A 49 2.81 7.39 9.85
N THR A 50 4.12 7.59 9.97
CA THR A 50 4.88 8.47 9.07
C THR A 50 4.78 7.96 7.61
N PRO A 51 5.10 8.76 6.57
CA PRO A 51 4.49 8.69 5.23
C PRO A 51 4.71 7.39 4.43
N THR A 52 5.40 6.40 4.98
CA THR A 52 5.50 5.03 4.49
C THR A 52 4.18 4.26 4.55
N LYS A 53 3.31 4.49 5.55
CA LYS A 53 1.96 3.85 5.58
C LYS A 53 1.03 4.36 4.51
N SER A 54 1.08 5.65 4.13
CA SER A 54 0.24 6.17 3.05
C SER A 54 0.58 5.51 1.71
N LYS A 55 1.86 5.25 1.43
CA LYS A 55 2.29 4.49 0.24
C LYS A 55 1.85 3.03 0.30
N LYS A 56 2.02 2.35 1.44
CA LYS A 56 1.66 0.92 1.57
C LYS A 56 0.14 0.71 1.59
N GLN A 57 -0.63 1.58 2.24
CA GLN A 57 -2.09 1.56 2.22
C GLN A 57 -2.66 2.00 0.87
N LYS A 58 -2.07 3.00 0.18
CA LYS A 58 -2.43 3.30 -1.23
C LYS A 58 -2.12 2.12 -2.15
N ALA A 59 -0.99 1.44 -1.96
CA ALA A 59 -0.65 0.24 -2.74
C ALA A 59 -1.61 -0.93 -2.47
N ILE A 60 -2.08 -1.10 -1.22
CA ILE A 60 -3.08 -2.11 -0.87
C ILE A 60 -4.46 -1.73 -1.41
N ALA A 61 -4.87 -0.47 -1.30
CA ALA A 61 -6.14 0.05 -1.85
C ALA A 61 -6.18 -0.01 -3.39
N ASN A 62 -5.03 0.11 -4.05
CA ASN A 62 -4.93 0.05 -5.51
C ASN A 62 -4.59 -1.36 -6.03
N LYS A 63 -4.69 -2.41 -5.22
CA LYS A 63 -4.38 -3.78 -5.67
C LYS A 63 -5.24 -4.20 -6.86
N GLU A 64 -6.54 -3.88 -6.84
CA GLU A 64 -7.44 -4.18 -7.96
C GLU A 64 -7.04 -3.42 -9.22
N LEU A 65 -6.74 -2.12 -9.10
CA LEU A 65 -6.25 -1.30 -10.20
C LEU A 65 -4.92 -1.82 -10.78
N VAL A 66 -3.99 -2.28 -9.93
CA VAL A 66 -2.73 -2.89 -10.38
C VAL A 66 -2.98 -4.22 -11.10
N ILE A 67 -3.92 -5.04 -10.63
CA ILE A 67 -4.30 -6.30 -11.28
C ILE A 67 -4.93 -6.03 -12.64
N GLU A 68 -5.82 -5.05 -12.73
CA GLU A 68 -6.42 -4.64 -14.00
C GLU A 68 -5.35 -4.14 -14.97
N LEU A 69 -4.50 -3.20 -14.57
CA LEU A 69 -3.40 -2.70 -15.41
C LEU A 69 -2.49 -3.83 -15.91
N ALA A 70 -2.21 -4.84 -15.10
CA ALA A 70 -1.44 -6.01 -15.52
C ALA A 70 -2.18 -6.85 -16.59
N LYS A 71 -3.50 -7.03 -16.46
CA LYS A 71 -4.31 -7.71 -17.50
C LYS A 71 -4.28 -6.92 -18.81
N TRP A 72 -4.47 -5.59 -18.76
CA TRP A 72 -4.39 -4.72 -19.93
C TRP A 72 -3.00 -4.76 -20.59
N GLY A 73 -1.94 -4.67 -19.79
CA GLY A 73 -0.56 -4.78 -20.27
C GLY A 73 -0.26 -6.11 -20.96
N ASN A 74 -0.79 -7.22 -20.44
CA ASN A 74 -0.64 -8.53 -21.06
C ASN A 74 -1.38 -8.63 -22.41
N ASN A 75 -2.60 -8.10 -22.50
CA ASN A 75 -3.36 -8.07 -23.76
C ASN A 75 -2.63 -7.23 -24.83
N LEU A 76 -2.14 -6.05 -24.44
CA LEU A 76 -1.33 -5.20 -25.33
C LEU A 76 -0.06 -5.91 -25.80
N ASN A 77 0.62 -6.64 -24.91
CA ASN A 77 1.82 -7.39 -25.27
C ASN A 77 1.51 -8.56 -26.22
N GLN A 78 0.35 -9.20 -26.10
CA GLN A 78 -0.09 -10.24 -27.04
C GLN A 78 -0.40 -9.66 -28.42
N ILE A 79 -1.08 -8.51 -28.48
CA ILE A 79 -1.32 -7.78 -29.73
C ILE A 79 0.01 -7.39 -30.36
N ALA A 80 0.91 -6.78 -29.58
CA ALA A 80 2.24 -6.40 -30.08
C ALA A 80 3.02 -7.61 -30.62
N LYS A 81 2.98 -8.76 -29.94
CA LYS A 81 3.58 -9.99 -30.44
C LYS A 81 2.94 -10.43 -31.75
N CYS A 82 1.60 -10.50 -31.81
CA CYS A 82 0.87 -10.86 -33.02
C CYS A 82 1.24 -9.96 -34.20
N LEU A 83 1.26 -8.63 -33.98
CA LEU A 83 1.65 -7.64 -34.99
C LEU A 83 3.11 -7.77 -35.42
N ASN A 84 4.01 -8.08 -34.48
CA ASN A 84 5.43 -8.24 -34.76
C ASN A 84 5.76 -9.59 -35.42
N THR A 85 4.92 -10.62 -35.25
CA THR A 85 5.11 -11.96 -35.83
C THR A 85 4.34 -12.18 -37.13
N ASN A 86 3.24 -11.44 -37.37
CA ASN A 86 2.56 -11.45 -38.66
C ASN A 86 3.32 -10.56 -39.65
N GLN A 87 4.21 -11.18 -40.42
CA GLN A 87 4.76 -10.59 -41.64
C GLN A 87 3.62 -10.34 -42.66
N GLY A 88 2.98 -9.17 -42.57
CA GLY A 88 2.28 -8.56 -43.71
C GLY A 88 0.76 -8.64 -43.79
N ALA A 89 0.03 -9.14 -42.79
CA ALA A 89 -1.43 -9.07 -42.80
C ALA A 89 -1.98 -8.56 -41.45
N TRP A 90 -2.41 -7.30 -41.44
CA TRP A 90 -3.41 -6.83 -40.48
C TRP A 90 -4.70 -7.59 -40.80
N ASP A 91 -4.88 -8.76 -40.19
CA ASP A 91 -6.13 -9.48 -40.37
C ASP A 91 -7.28 -8.64 -39.83
N ARG A 92 -8.45 -8.82 -40.45
CA ARG A 92 -9.68 -8.11 -40.11
C ARG A 92 -9.97 -8.15 -38.60
N LEU A 93 -9.61 -9.25 -37.95
CA LEU A 93 -9.79 -9.48 -36.52
C LEU A 93 -8.96 -8.51 -35.67
N GLY A 94 -7.68 -8.29 -36.02
CA GLY A 94 -6.81 -7.33 -35.34
C GLY A 94 -7.30 -5.89 -35.46
N LEU A 95 -7.88 -5.52 -36.62
CA LEU A 95 -8.49 -4.20 -36.82
C LEU A 95 -9.79 -4.04 -36.03
N GLU A 96 -10.65 -5.05 -36.01
CA GLU A 96 -11.89 -5.05 -35.21
C GLU A 96 -11.58 -4.95 -33.70
N GLN A 97 -10.53 -5.63 -33.23
CA GLN A 97 -10.08 -5.53 -31.83
C GLN A 97 -9.56 -4.14 -31.45
N LEU A 98 -8.86 -3.45 -32.35
CA LEU A 98 -8.41 -2.07 -32.10
C LEU A 98 -9.58 -1.08 -32.01
N ILE A 99 -10.62 -1.26 -32.84
CA ILE A 99 -11.84 -0.45 -32.79
C ILE A 99 -12.56 -0.66 -31.45
N GLU A 100 -12.75 -1.91 -31.03
CA GLU A 100 -13.38 -2.27 -29.75
C GLU A 100 -12.63 -1.61 -28.56
N ILE A 101 -11.30 -1.69 -28.55
CA ILE A 101 -10.46 -1.09 -27.50
C ILE A 101 -10.64 0.43 -27.46
N SER A 102 -10.67 1.10 -28.61
CA SER A 102 -10.85 2.56 -28.68
C SER A 102 -12.19 3.01 -28.09
N TYR A 103 -13.26 2.24 -28.34
CA TYR A 103 -14.59 2.52 -27.82
C TYR A 103 -14.64 2.37 -26.29
N GLN A 104 -14.04 1.29 -25.76
CA GLN A 104 -14.01 1.04 -24.32
C GLN A 104 -13.22 2.12 -23.56
N LEU A 105 -12.11 2.59 -24.14
CA LEU A 105 -11.33 3.68 -23.55
C LEU A 105 -12.12 4.99 -23.48
N GLU A 106 -12.91 5.32 -24.51
CA GLU A 106 -13.73 6.53 -24.51
C GLU A 106 -14.87 6.44 -23.47
N GLN A 107 -15.47 5.26 -23.30
CA GLN A 107 -16.49 5.03 -22.26
C GLN A 107 -15.93 5.22 -20.85
N ILE A 108 -14.69 4.76 -20.62
CA ILE A 108 -14.00 4.97 -19.34
C ILE A 108 -13.70 6.47 -19.18
N ARG A 109 -13.16 7.14 -20.20
CA ARG A 109 -12.87 8.58 -20.14
C ARG A 109 -14.11 9.40 -19.79
N SER A 110 -15.24 9.14 -20.44
CA SER A 110 -16.52 9.82 -20.19
C SER A 110 -17.00 9.64 -18.74
N LYS A 111 -16.75 8.47 -18.14
CA LYS A 111 -17.12 8.19 -16.74
C LYS A 111 -16.27 8.90 -15.68
N TYR A 112 -15.04 9.29 -16.01
CA TYR A 112 -14.07 9.82 -15.03
C TYR A 112 -13.61 11.25 -15.32
N VAL A 113 -13.91 11.81 -16.50
CA VAL A 113 -13.51 13.17 -16.93
C VAL A 113 -14.74 14.06 -17.23
N GLY A 114 -15.95 13.62 -16.85
CA GLY A 114 -17.18 14.42 -16.86
C GLY A 114 -17.42 15.17 -15.55
#